data_AF-A0A1N6R894-F1
#
_entry.id   AF-A0A1N6R894-F1
#
_cell.length_a   1.000
_cell.length_b   1.000
_cell.length_c   1.000
_cell.angle_alpha   90.00
_cell.angle_beta   90.00
_cell.angle_gamma   90.00
#
_symmetry.space_group_name_H-M   'P 1'
#
loop_
_entity.id
_entity.type
_entity.pdbx_description
1 polymer ?
#
loop_
_entity_poly.entity_id
_entity_poly.type
_entity_poly.pdbx_seq_one_letter_code
_entity_poly.pdbx_strand_id
1 'polypeptide(L)'
;MEIYLPTETRVQDVTERMRACESGDIVSCSDEALFEVIKAVMVREKLTGLTIQLLDSDEYVLRTVTSKRRSEKQQDRFTDRQEAVIRALEKVLAHCEKEGIQLVGFSDELVAIPAHMDDGSGFSAAAVDIDTSGIYRGADSRQGIPKI
;
A
#
# COMPACT_ATOMS: atom_id res chain seq x y z
N MET A 1 15.14 7.12 21.37
CA MET A 1 15.25 8.17 22.41
C MET A 1 14.07 9.12 22.28
N GLU A 2 13.63 9.74 23.38
CA GLU A 2 12.60 10.79 23.33
C GLU A 2 13.23 12.14 23.64
N ILE A 3 12.89 13.15 22.83
CA ILE A 3 13.47 14.49 22.90
C ILE A 3 12.33 15.51 22.93
N TYR A 4 12.30 16.36 23.95
CA TYR A 4 11.36 17.47 24.02
C TYR A 4 11.95 18.76 23.46
N LEU A 5 11.21 19.45 22.58
CA LEU A 5 11.56 20.76 22.04
C LEU A 5 10.68 21.86 22.68
N PRO A 6 11.25 22.78 23.46
CA PRO A 6 10.50 23.88 24.06
C PRO A 6 10.03 24.89 23.01
N THR A 7 8.93 25.58 23.27
CA THR A 7 8.26 26.53 22.35
C THR A 7 9.18 27.62 21.79
N GLU A 8 10.19 28.05 22.56
CA GLU A 8 11.12 29.12 22.16
C GLU A 8 12.28 28.63 21.26
N THR A 9 12.29 27.35 20.88
CA THR A 9 13.36 26.76 20.06
C THR A 9 13.38 27.42 18.67
N ARG A 10 14.51 27.99 18.28
CA ARG A 10 14.64 28.61 16.96
C ARG A 10 14.75 27.55 15.87
N VAL A 11 14.34 27.90 14.65
CA VAL A 11 14.36 26.97 13.50
C VAL A 11 15.74 26.36 13.23
N GLN A 12 16.82 27.11 13.46
CA GLN A 12 18.19 26.59 13.33
C GLN A 12 18.46 25.48 14.34
N ASP A 13 18.14 25.72 15.61
CA ASP A 13 18.29 24.74 16.69
C ASP A 13 17.40 23.50 16.47
N VAL A 14 16.17 23.68 15.95
CA VAL A 14 15.31 22.56 15.55
C VAL A 14 16.00 21.72 14.48
N THR A 15 16.61 22.35 13.48
CA THR A 15 17.27 21.63 12.37
C THR A 15 18.48 20.84 12.87
N GLU A 16 19.30 21.42 13.74
CA GLU A 16 20.45 20.75 14.33
C GLU A 16 20.04 19.56 15.20
N ARG A 17 19.05 19.75 16.08
CA ARG A 17 18.54 18.67 16.94
C ARG A 17 17.92 17.52 16.12
N MET A 18 17.13 17.85 15.11
CA MET A 18 16.52 16.85 14.21
C MET A 18 17.58 16.05 13.43
N ARG A 19 18.70 16.67 13.03
CA ARG A 19 19.81 15.97 12.36
C ARG A 19 20.60 15.05 13.28
N ALA A 20 20.59 15.33 14.59
CA ALA A 20 21.22 14.47 15.60
C ALA A 20 20.34 13.27 16.00
N CYS A 21 19.07 13.23 15.56
CA CYS A 21 18.16 12.13 15.86
C CYS A 21 18.47 10.89 15.02
N GLU A 22 18.30 9.72 15.63
CA GLU A 22 18.43 8.42 14.99
C GLU A 22 17.05 7.83 14.63
N SER A 23 17.06 6.83 13.75
CA SER A 23 15.82 6.12 13.40
C SER A 23 15.21 5.46 14.63
N GLY A 24 13.93 5.71 14.87
CA GLY A 24 13.19 5.27 16.05
C GLY A 24 13.03 6.37 17.11
N ASP A 25 13.68 7.52 16.96
CA ASP A 25 13.54 8.62 17.90
C ASP A 25 12.18 9.31 17.82
N ILE A 26 11.74 9.80 18.97
CA ILE A 26 10.51 10.55 19.17
C ILE A 26 10.86 11.98 19.55
N VAL A 27 10.30 12.94 18.83
CA VAL A 27 10.49 14.37 19.06
C VAL A 27 9.16 14.98 19.45
N SER A 28 9.04 15.41 20.70
CA SER A 28 7.80 15.91 21.29
C SER A 28 7.87 17.43 21.46
N CYS A 29 6.75 18.13 21.25
CA CYS A 29 6.60 19.56 21.53
C CYS A 29 5.17 19.86 21.96
N SER A 30 4.92 20.99 22.63
CA SER A 30 3.57 21.38 23.07
C SER A 30 2.96 22.55 22.27
N ASP A 31 3.70 23.10 21.31
CA ASP A 31 3.26 24.23 20.49
C ASP A 31 3.00 23.79 19.04
N GLU A 32 1.84 24.18 18.50
CA GLU A 32 1.40 23.76 17.18
C GLU A 32 2.21 24.40 16.05
N ALA A 33 2.67 25.65 16.22
CA ALA A 33 3.51 26.30 15.21
C ALA A 33 4.88 25.63 15.14
N LEU A 34 5.48 25.30 16.30
CA LEU A 34 6.70 24.53 16.39
C LEU A 34 6.53 23.13 15.80
N PHE A 35 5.41 22.47 16.03
CA PHE A 35 5.11 21.15 15.44
C PHE A 35 5.15 21.18 13.91
N GLU A 36 4.52 22.17 13.27
CA GLU A 36 4.56 22.30 11.81
C GLU A 36 5.96 22.70 11.31
N VAL A 37 6.74 23.47 12.07
CA VAL A 37 8.15 23.75 11.76
C VAL A 37 8.99 22.46 11.79
N ILE A 38 8.88 21.65 12.84
CA ILE A 38 9.62 20.38 12.95
C ILE A 38 9.27 19.47 11.78
N LYS A 39 7.98 19.38 11.44
CA LYS A 39 7.49 18.60 10.29
C LYS A 39 8.04 19.11 8.96
N ALA A 40 8.09 20.43 8.76
CA ALA A 40 8.67 21.03 7.56
C ALA A 40 10.17 20.74 7.46
N VAL A 41 10.91 20.82 8.58
CA VAL A 41 12.33 20.45 8.65
C VAL A 41 12.51 18.96 8.33
N MET A 42 11.70 18.07 8.92
CA MET A 42 11.76 16.64 8.67
C MET A 42 11.59 16.30 7.18
N VAL A 43 10.66 16.98 6.49
CA VAL A 43 10.45 16.83 5.04
C VAL A 43 11.62 17.42 4.25
N ARG A 44 12.05 18.65 4.55
CA ARG A 44 13.12 19.37 3.84
C ARG A 44 14.45 18.62 3.89
N GLU A 45 14.81 18.11 5.07
CA GLU A 45 16.06 17.38 5.33
C GLU A 45 15.95 15.88 4.98
N LYS A 46 14.77 15.41 4.52
CA LYS A 46 14.48 14.01 4.19
C LYS A 46 14.80 13.04 5.33
N LEU A 47 14.57 13.47 6.56
CA LEU A 47 14.80 12.63 7.75
C LEU A 47 13.73 11.54 7.78
N THR A 48 14.17 10.30 8.04
CA THR A 48 13.31 9.11 8.00
C THR A 48 13.53 8.25 9.23
N GLY A 49 12.49 7.53 9.64
CA GLY A 49 12.48 6.75 10.87
C GLY A 49 12.14 7.57 12.12
N LEU A 50 11.81 8.86 11.99
CA LEU A 50 11.50 9.73 13.14
C LEU A 50 10.00 9.85 13.37
N THR A 51 9.60 9.98 14.62
CA THR A 51 8.23 10.30 15.04
C THR A 51 8.18 11.66 15.71
N ILE A 52 7.26 12.53 15.31
CA ILE A 52 7.03 13.83 15.94
C ILE A 52 5.69 13.78 16.67
N GLN A 53 5.62 14.29 17.89
CA GLN A 53 4.42 14.34 18.72
C GLN A 53 4.11 15.79 19.16
N LEU A 54 2.84 16.17 19.06
CA LEU A 54 2.29 17.35 19.71
C LEU A 54 1.61 16.90 21.00
N LEU A 55 2.05 17.45 22.12
CA LEU A 55 1.50 17.18 23.45
C LEU A 55 0.56 18.30 23.88
N ASP A 56 -0.44 17.98 24.70
CA ASP A 56 -1.22 18.98 25.44
C ASP A 56 -0.55 19.40 26.76
N SER A 57 -1.27 20.19 27.56
CA SER A 57 -0.80 20.64 28.87
C SER A 57 -0.69 19.53 29.91
N ASP A 58 -1.38 18.41 29.70
CA ASP A 58 -1.38 17.24 30.58
C ASP A 58 -0.45 16.12 30.04
N GLU A 59 0.45 16.48 29.10
CA GLU A 59 1.40 15.59 28.43
C GLU A 59 0.76 14.47 27.58
N TYR A 60 -0.53 14.58 27.25
CA TYR A 60 -1.16 13.65 26.32
C TYR A 60 -0.84 14.01 24.88
N VAL A 61 -0.66 12.97 24.06
CA VAL A 61 -0.39 13.12 22.63
C VAL A 61 -1.66 13.53 21.88
N LEU A 62 -1.69 14.78 21.41
CA LEU A 62 -2.75 15.31 20.56
C LEU A 62 -2.58 14.89 19.10
N ARG A 63 -1.35 14.92 18.58
CA ARG A 63 -1.05 14.61 17.17
C ARG A 63 0.30 13.92 17.04
N THR A 64 0.40 12.97 16.11
CA THR A 64 1.64 12.24 15.81
C THR A 64 1.87 12.13 14.32
N VAL A 65 3.11 12.34 13.88
CA VAL A 65 3.54 12.11 12.50
C VAL A 65 4.83 11.31 12.50
N THR A 66 4.85 10.16 11.81
CA THR A 66 6.06 9.35 11.63
C THR A 66 6.53 9.43 10.17
N SER A 67 7.79 9.82 9.96
CA SER A 67 8.44 9.73 8.66
C SER A 67 8.91 8.30 8.43
N LYS A 68 8.32 7.62 7.44
CA LYS A 68 8.69 6.24 7.07
C LYS A 68 9.61 6.24 5.87
N ARG A 69 10.64 5.38 5.87
CA ARG A 69 11.44 5.16 4.66
C ARG A 69 10.56 4.55 3.58
N ARG A 70 10.70 5.02 2.33
CA ARG A 70 10.08 4.38 1.16
C ARG A 70 10.50 2.91 1.01
N SER A 71 11.64 2.53 1.59
CA SER A 71 12.19 1.17 1.59
C SER A 71 11.70 0.28 2.75
N GLU A 72 10.99 0.82 3.75
CA GLU A 72 10.55 0.05 4.94
C GLU A 72 9.17 -0.58 4.79
N LYS A 73 8.73 -0.81 3.55
CA LYS A 73 7.51 -1.55 3.29
C LYS A 73 7.55 -2.13 1.88
N GLN A 74 8.20 -3.28 1.74
CA GLN A 74 7.63 -4.33 0.91
C GLN A 74 6.38 -4.80 1.68
N GLN A 75 5.28 -4.07 1.54
CA GLN A 75 3.99 -4.58 1.99
C GLN A 75 3.64 -5.75 1.09
N ASP A 76 3.12 -6.82 1.68
CA ASP A 76 2.29 -7.82 0.98
C ASP A 76 0.96 -7.18 0.51
N ARG A 77 1.02 -5.97 -0.06
CA ARG A 77 -0.11 -5.20 -0.58
C ARG A 77 0.26 -4.64 -1.93
N PHE A 78 -0.72 -4.58 -2.80
CA PHE A 78 -0.60 -3.91 -4.08
C PHE A 78 -0.31 -2.43 -3.88
N THR A 79 0.52 -1.87 -4.75
CA THR A 79 0.71 -0.42 -4.88
C THR A 79 -0.57 0.24 -5.40
N ASP A 80 -0.75 1.55 -5.17
CA ASP A 80 -1.89 2.31 -5.71
C ASP A 80 -2.09 2.11 -7.23
N ARG A 81 -0.99 2.01 -7.97
CA ARG A 81 -1.00 1.74 -9.41
C ARG A 81 -1.52 0.33 -9.72
N GLN A 82 -1.09 -0.67 -8.95
CA GLN A 82 -1.58 -2.06 -9.10
C GLN A 82 -3.05 -2.18 -8.69
N GLU A 83 -3.48 -1.52 -7.62
CA GLU A 83 -4.89 -1.45 -7.22
C GLU A 83 -5.77 -0.80 -8.30
N ALA A 84 -5.28 0.26 -8.94
CA ALA A 84 -5.98 0.89 -10.07
C ALA A 84 -6.19 -0.08 -11.24
N VAL A 85 -5.19 -0.93 -11.53
CA VAL A 85 -5.31 -1.98 -12.56
C VAL A 85 -6.33 -3.04 -12.15
N ILE A 86 -6.34 -3.47 -10.88
CA ILE A 86 -7.34 -4.42 -10.36
C ILE A 86 -8.76 -3.85 -10.52
N ARG A 87 -8.97 -2.57 -10.16
CA ARG A 87 -10.27 -1.91 -10.36
C ARG A 87 -10.69 -1.78 -11.82
N ALA A 88 -9.72 -1.63 -12.73
CA ALA A 88 -10.00 -1.64 -14.16
C ALA A 88 -10.44 -3.04 -14.62
N LEU A 89 -9.75 -4.08 -14.15
CA LEU A 89 -10.11 -5.47 -14.41
C LEU A 89 -11.52 -5.80 -13.89
N GLU A 90 -11.86 -5.40 -12.66
CA GLU A 90 -13.21 -5.58 -12.08
C GLU A 90 -14.31 -4.94 -12.96
N LYS A 91 -14.05 -3.77 -13.55
CA LYS A 91 -15.00 -3.12 -14.46
C LYS A 91 -15.17 -3.89 -15.77
N VAL A 92 -14.10 -4.49 -16.29
CA VAL A 92 -14.16 -5.36 -17.47
C VAL A 92 -14.97 -6.61 -17.16
N LEU A 93 -14.74 -7.25 -16.01
CA LEU A 93 -15.51 -8.43 -15.57
C LEU A 93 -17.01 -8.12 -15.43
N ALA A 94 -17.35 -6.97 -14.84
CA ALA A 94 -18.74 -6.52 -14.77
C ALA A 94 -19.36 -6.22 -16.14
N HIS A 95 -18.54 -5.86 -17.15
CA HIS A 95 -19.02 -5.70 -18.51
C HIS A 95 -19.25 -7.06 -19.19
N CYS A 96 -18.37 -8.04 -18.98
CA CYS A 96 -18.57 -9.41 -19.44
C CYS A 96 -19.91 -9.98 -18.95
N GLU A 97 -20.21 -9.82 -17.66
CA GLU A 97 -21.50 -10.27 -17.09
C GLU A 97 -22.70 -9.63 -17.80
N LYS A 98 -22.66 -8.31 -18.05
CA LYS A 98 -23.75 -7.57 -18.73
C LYS A 98 -23.96 -8.02 -20.18
N GLU A 99 -22.90 -8.41 -20.85
CA GLU A 99 -22.94 -8.93 -22.23
C GLU A 99 -23.23 -10.42 -22.30
N GLY A 100 -23.52 -11.08 -21.17
CA GLY A 100 -23.81 -12.51 -21.12
C GLY A 100 -22.59 -13.37 -21.40
N ILE A 101 -21.40 -12.94 -20.98
CA ILE A 101 -20.14 -13.67 -21.07
C ILE A 101 -19.79 -14.19 -19.68
N GLN A 102 -19.58 -15.49 -19.58
CA GLN A 102 -19.08 -16.17 -18.38
C GLN A 102 -17.62 -16.55 -18.58
N LEU A 103 -16.79 -16.27 -17.58
CA LEU A 103 -15.38 -16.65 -17.56
C LEU A 103 -15.21 -17.92 -16.73
N VAL A 104 -14.55 -18.92 -17.30
CA VAL A 104 -14.28 -20.21 -16.64
C VAL A 104 -12.78 -20.40 -16.54
N GLY A 105 -12.30 -20.50 -15.31
CA GLY A 105 -10.89 -20.71 -15.01
C GLY A 105 -10.55 -22.19 -14.86
N PHE A 106 -9.63 -22.68 -15.68
CA PHE A 106 -8.97 -23.98 -15.53
C PHE A 106 -7.60 -23.81 -14.85
N SER A 107 -6.89 -24.92 -14.63
CA SER A 107 -5.60 -24.91 -13.92
C SER A 107 -4.51 -24.10 -14.63
N ASP A 108 -4.53 -24.14 -15.96
CA ASP A 108 -3.56 -23.57 -16.89
C ASP A 108 -4.17 -22.54 -17.86
N GLU A 109 -5.48 -22.57 -18.04
CA GLU A 109 -6.17 -21.76 -19.06
C GLU A 109 -7.36 -20.99 -18.49
N LEU A 110 -7.73 -19.90 -19.14
CA LEU A 110 -8.94 -19.13 -18.87
C LEU A 110 -9.74 -19.03 -20.16
N VAL A 111 -11.02 -19.40 -20.12
CA VAL A 111 -11.89 -19.39 -21.30
C VAL A 111 -13.13 -18.54 -21.06
N ALA A 112 -13.72 -18.04 -22.15
CA ALA A 112 -15.02 -17.37 -22.16
C ALA A 112 -16.08 -18.26 -22.81
N ILE A 113 -17.29 -18.29 -22.23
CA ILE A 113 -18.46 -18.98 -22.78
C ILE A 113 -19.70 -18.07 -22.68
N PRO A 114 -20.75 -18.30 -23.50
CA PRO A 114 -22.03 -17.65 -23.31
C PRO A 114 -22.70 -18.06 -21.98
N ALA A 115 -23.17 -17.09 -21.19
CA ALA A 115 -23.71 -17.28 -19.84
C ALA A 115 -25.03 -18.08 -19.77
N HIS A 116 -25.63 -18.43 -20.91
CA HIS A 116 -26.82 -19.27 -20.98
C HIS A 116 -26.50 -20.77 -21.12
N MET A 117 -25.21 -21.14 -21.21
CA MET A 117 -24.77 -22.53 -21.28
C MET A 117 -24.51 -23.06 -19.87
N ASP A 118 -25.06 -24.23 -19.55
CA ASP A 118 -24.86 -24.88 -18.25
C ASP A 118 -23.41 -25.39 -18.09
N ASP A 119 -22.90 -25.28 -16.86
CA ASP A 119 -21.53 -25.68 -16.48
C ASP A 119 -21.24 -27.20 -16.60
N GLY A 120 -22.25 -28.01 -16.90
CA GLY A 120 -22.20 -29.47 -16.82
C GLY A 120 -21.98 -30.22 -18.13
N SER A 121 -22.06 -29.56 -19.30
CA SER A 121 -22.03 -30.27 -20.58
C SER A 121 -21.17 -29.57 -21.63
N GLY A 122 -19.91 -30.00 -21.73
CA GLY A 122 -19.09 -29.84 -22.94
C GLY A 122 -18.83 -28.39 -23.38
N PHE A 123 -18.02 -27.66 -22.62
CA PHE A 123 -17.56 -26.30 -22.96
C PHE A 123 -16.85 -26.21 -24.32
N SER A 124 -16.32 -27.33 -24.84
CA SER A 124 -15.39 -27.38 -25.98
C SER A 124 -15.86 -26.71 -27.27
N ALA A 125 -17.17 -26.62 -27.56
CA ALA A 125 -17.63 -26.10 -28.84
C ALA A 125 -17.86 -24.57 -28.85
N ALA A 126 -18.10 -23.98 -27.68
CA ALA A 126 -18.43 -22.56 -27.53
C ALA A 126 -17.41 -21.79 -26.68
N ALA A 127 -16.46 -22.51 -26.06
CA ALA A 127 -15.36 -21.91 -25.34
C ALA A 127 -14.41 -21.17 -26.28
N VAL A 128 -14.07 -19.94 -25.88
CA VAL A 128 -13.05 -19.12 -26.52
C VAL A 128 -11.92 -18.91 -25.54
N ASP A 129 -10.72 -19.32 -25.92
CA ASP A 129 -9.52 -19.12 -25.11
C ASP A 129 -9.22 -17.64 -24.94
N ILE A 130 -8.94 -17.22 -23.70
CA ILE A 130 -8.50 -15.87 -23.40
C ILE A 130 -6.98 -15.86 -23.36
N ASP A 131 -6.38 -15.00 -24.18
CA ASP A 131 -4.96 -14.69 -24.03
C ASP A 131 -4.73 -13.92 -22.72
N THR A 132 -4.22 -14.62 -21.72
CA THR A 132 -3.93 -14.06 -20.40
C THR A 132 -2.52 -13.50 -20.30
N SER A 133 -1.74 -13.53 -21.38
CA SER A 133 -0.33 -13.12 -21.43
C SER A 133 0.53 -13.78 -20.33
N GLY A 134 0.17 -15.00 -19.92
CA GLY A 134 0.84 -15.76 -18.86
C GLY A 134 0.62 -15.22 -17.44
N ILE A 135 -0.32 -14.30 -17.24
CA ILE A 135 -0.63 -13.67 -15.94
C ILE A 135 -1.64 -14.50 -15.15
N TYR A 136 -2.56 -15.18 -15.83
CA TYR A 136 -3.53 -16.06 -15.19
C TYR A 136 -2.88 -17.36 -14.73
N ARG A 137 -3.26 -17.83 -13.54
CA ARG A 137 -2.85 -19.12 -12.98
C ARG A 137 -3.99 -19.69 -12.14
N GLY A 138 -4.40 -20.92 -12.43
CA GLY A 138 -5.39 -21.63 -11.60
C GLY A 138 -4.83 -21.92 -10.21
N ALA A 139 -5.69 -21.92 -9.19
CA ALA A 139 -5.29 -22.06 -7.79
C ALA A 139 -4.51 -23.36 -7.50
N ASP A 140 -4.82 -24.44 -8.22
CA ASP A 140 -4.23 -25.77 -8.02
C ASP A 140 -2.87 -25.96 -8.70
N SER A 141 -2.40 -25.00 -9.50
CA SER A 141 -1.11 -25.06 -10.21
C SER A 141 0.13 -24.96 -9.31
N ARG A 142 -0.04 -24.87 -7.97
CA ARG A 142 1.03 -24.67 -6.97
C ARG A 142 1.44 -25.92 -6.17
N GLN A 143 1.28 -27.13 -6.71
CA GLN A 143 1.95 -28.31 -6.14
C GLN A 143 3.17 -28.69 -6.98
N GLY A 144 4.35 -28.20 -6.58
CA GLY A 144 5.61 -28.64 -7.20
C GLY A 144 6.74 -27.63 -7.17
N ILE A 145 7.18 -27.20 -5.98
CA ILE A 145 8.54 -26.66 -5.83
C ILE A 145 9.24 -27.53 -4.78
N PRO A 146 10.20 -28.40 -5.15
CA PRO A 146 11.04 -29.05 -4.16
C PRO A 146 11.92 -27.97 -3.52
N LYS A 147 11.92 -27.92 -2.18
CA LYS A 147 12.90 -27.15 -1.43
C LYS A 147 14.28 -27.76 -1.71
N ILE A 148 15.20 -26.98 -2.26
CA ILE A 148 16.65 -27.23 -2.18
C ILE A 148 17.18 -26.32 -1.08
#